data_AF-A0A7C5DBJ4-F1
#
_entry.id   AF-A0A7C5DBJ4-F1
#
_cell.length_a   1.000
_cell.length_b   1.000
_cell.length_c   1.000
_cell.angle_alpha   90.00
_cell.angle_beta   90.00
_cell.angle_gamma   90.00
#
_symmetry.space_group_name_H-M   'P 1'
#
loop_
_entity.id
_entity.type
_entity.pdbx_description
1 polymer ?
#
loop_
_entity_poly.entity_id
_entity_poly.type
_entity_poly.pdbx_seq_one_letter_code
_entity_poly.pdbx_strand_id
1 'polypeptide(L)' 'MFGLPKLFSDYVAGVVVNIPADAKHWHGAAKDRWFAHIAFSIPAEWATVEWLEPVTDDAYNALE' A
#
# COMPACT_ATOMS: atom_id res chain seq x y z
N MET A 1 -15.86 -4.82 10.36
CA MET A 1 -14.49 -5.25 10.73
C MET A 1 -13.61 -4.93 9.54
N PHE A 2 -13.14 -3.68 9.44
CA PHE A 2 -12.25 -3.24 8.36
C PHE A 2 -10.88 -3.84 8.65
N GLY A 3 -10.39 -4.65 7.70
CA GLY A 3 -9.16 -5.44 7.85
C GLY A 3 -8.00 -4.55 8.29
N LEU A 4 -7.19 -5.09 9.20
CA LEU A 4 -5.91 -4.52 9.60
C LEU A 4 -5.13 -4.07 8.35
N PRO A 5 -4.36 -2.96 8.41
CA PRO A 5 -3.44 -2.63 7.32
C PRO A 5 -2.54 -3.82 7.14
N LYS A 6 -2.70 -4.54 6.03
CA LYS A 6 -1.92 -5.74 5.74
C LYS A 6 -0.50 -5.25 5.49
N LEU A 7 0.32 -5.35 6.52
CA LEU A 7 1.74 -5.03 6.48
C LEU A 7 2.40 -6.00 5.51
N PHE A 8 2.95 -5.47 4.42
CA PHE A 8 3.81 -6.22 3.53
C PHE A 8 5.20 -5.58 3.63
N SER A 9 5.95 -5.94 4.66
CA SER A 9 7.28 -5.39 4.97
C SER A 9 8.37 -5.85 3.98
N ASP A 10 8.11 -6.86 3.15
CA ASP A 10 9.12 -7.51 2.30
C ASP A 10 8.84 -7.39 0.79
N TYR A 11 8.52 -6.18 0.31
CA TYR A 11 8.53 -5.94 -1.15
C TYR A 11 9.96 -5.89 -1.68
N VAL A 12 10.38 -7.01 -2.26
CA VAL A 12 11.59 -7.13 -3.07
C VAL A 12 11.25 -7.05 -4.56
N ALA A 13 12.24 -6.72 -5.39
CA ALA A 13 12.06 -6.66 -6.84
C ALA A 13 11.49 -7.98 -7.38
N GLY A 14 10.43 -7.90 -8.17
CA GLY A 14 9.73 -9.05 -8.76
C GLY A 14 8.52 -9.54 -7.97
N VAL A 15 8.25 -9.03 -6.76
CA VAL A 15 7.00 -9.32 -6.04
C VAL A 15 5.83 -8.60 -6.71
N VAL A 16 4.72 -9.32 -6.89
CA VAL A 16 3.47 -8.79 -7.41
C VAL A 16 2.44 -8.73 -6.29
N VAL A 17 1.77 -7.58 -6.17
CA VAL A 17 0.74 -7.34 -5.16
C VAL A 17 -0.57 -7.10 -5.89
N ASN A 18 -1.58 -7.90 -5.57
CA ASN A 18 -2.95 -7.63 -6.00
C ASN A 18 -3.70 -6.95 -4.86
N ILE A 19 -4.22 -5.75 -5.12
CA ILE A 19 -4.99 -4.96 -4.17
C ILE A 19 -6.47 -5.15 -4.50
N PRO A 20 -7.28 -5.76 -3.61
CA PRO A 20 -8.72 -5.90 -3.83
C PRO A 20 -9.43 -4.54 -3.93
N ALA A 21 -10.58 -4.51 -4.62
CA ALA A 21 -11.46 -3.35 -4.61
C ALA A 21 -11.84 -2.96 -3.17
N ASP A 22 -11.97 -1.66 -2.92
CA ASP A 22 -12.36 -1.06 -1.64
C ASP A 22 -11.43 -1.35 -0.45
N ALA A 23 -10.26 -1.95 -0.69
CA ALA A 23 -9.26 -2.16 0.35
C ALA A 23 -8.54 -0.85 0.67
N LYS A 24 -8.69 -0.34 1.91
CA LYS A 24 -7.81 0.70 2.43
C LYS A 24 -6.38 0.18 2.53
N HIS A 25 -5.45 0.80 1.83
CA HIS A 25 -4.06 0.37 1.76
C HIS A 25 -3.12 1.57 1.58
N TRP A 26 -1.84 1.33 1.83
CA TRP A 26 -0.74 2.23 1.48
C TRP A 26 0.48 1.36 1.13
N HIS A 27 1.43 1.92 0.40
CA HIS A 27 2.69 1.28 0.06
C HIS A 27 3.77 2.36 -0.08
N GLY A 28 5.02 2.03 0.28
CA GLY A 28 6.11 3.00 0.28
C GLY A 28 7.46 2.33 0.51
N ALA A 29 8.50 3.16 0.60
CA ALA A 29 9.84 2.71 0.95
C ALA A 29 9.89 2.12 2.37
N ALA A 30 10.88 1.27 2.62
CA ALA A 30 11.28 0.92 3.98
C ALA A 30 12.19 2.01 4.55
N LYS A 31 12.39 1.99 5.87
CA LYS A 31 13.12 3.04 6.62
C LYS A 31 14.56 3.25 6.15
N ASP A 32 15.19 2.20 5.63
CA ASP A 32 16.63 2.13 5.35
C ASP A 32 16.96 1.86 3.87
N ARG A 33 15.96 1.78 2.98
CA ARG A 33 16.17 1.44 1.57
C ARG A 33 15.15 2.10 0.63
N TRP A 34 15.60 2.37 -0.59
CA TRP A 34 14.77 2.91 -1.66
C TRP A 34 13.77 1.87 -2.19
N PHE A 35 12.62 2.35 -2.66
CA PHE A 35 11.57 1.53 -3.26
C PHE A 35 11.07 2.16 -4.56
N ALA A 36 10.89 1.33 -5.58
CA ALA A 36 10.28 1.70 -6.84
C ALA A 36 9.40 0.54 -7.31
N HIS A 37 8.22 0.86 -7.85
CA HIS A 37 7.32 -0.14 -8.39
C HIS A 37 6.55 0.43 -9.58
N ILE A 38 5.98 -0.49 -10.36
CA ILE A 38 5.03 -0.15 -11.41
C ILE A 38 3.63 -0.33 -10.80
N ALA A 39 2.80 0.70 -10.92
CA ALA A 39 1.41 0.66 -10.49
C ALA A 39 0.49 0.72 -11.72
N PHE A 40 -0.51 -0.14 -11.76
CA PHE A 40 -1.58 -0.11 -12.74
C PHE A 40 -2.92 -0.26 -12.02
N SER A 41 -3.90 0.52 -12.46
CA SER A 41 -5.28 0.39 -11.99
C SER A 41 -6.09 -0.35 -13.06
N ILE A 42 -6.95 -1.27 -12.64
CA ILE A 42 -7.87 -1.96 -13.55
C ILE A 42 -8.95 -0.94 -13.95
N PRO A 43 -9.15 -0.65 -15.25
CA PRO A 43 -10.19 0.28 -15.67
C PRO A 43 -11.57 -0.23 -15.25
N ALA A 44 -12.34 0.60 -14.57
CA ALA A 44 -13.77 0.41 -14.35
C ALA A 44 -14.48 1.75 -14.55
N GLU A 45 -15.73 1.70 -15.00
CA GLU A 45 -16.51 2.90 -15.38
C GLU A 45 -16.59 3.97 -14.28
N TRP A 46 -16.43 3.57 -13.02
CA TRP A 46 -16.49 4.44 -11.84
C TRP A 46 -15.31 4.27 -10.89
N ALA A 47 -14.19 3.70 -11.35
CA ALA A 47 -13.01 3.53 -10.51
C ALA A 47 -12.38 4.90 -10.20
N THR A 48 -12.38 5.27 -8.92
CA THR A 48 -11.68 6.44 -8.39
C THR A 48 -10.75 6.02 -7.26
N VAL A 49 -9.81 6.89 -6.91
CA VAL A 49 -9.03 6.77 -5.69
C VAL A 49 -9.66 7.68 -4.64
N GLU A 50 -10.12 7.10 -3.53
CA GLU A 50 -10.49 7.85 -2.34
C GLU A 50 -9.26 8.03 -1.45
N TRP A 51 -8.78 9.27 -1.35
CA TRP A 51 -7.69 9.61 -0.43
C TRP A 51 -8.25 9.77 0.99
N LEU A 52 -7.62 9.08 1.93
CA LEU A 52 -7.97 9.10 3.34
C LEU A 52 -6.91 9.88 4.13
N GLU A 53 -6.74 9.55 5.41
CA GLU A 53 -5.72 10.16 6.25
C GLU A 53 -4.30 9.73 5.86
N PRO A 54 -3.29 10.60 6.08
CA PRO A 54 -1.89 10.21 5.98
C PRO A 54 -1.54 9.07 6.94
N VAL A 55 -0.61 8.21 6.52
CA VAL A 55 0.04 7.26 7.45
C VAL A 55 0.86 8.07 8.44
N THR A 56 0.63 7.86 9.74
CA THR A 56 1.36 8.59 10.79
C THR A 56 2.78 8.05 10.93
N ASP A 57 3.69 8.88 11.43
CA ASP A 57 5.06 8.46 11.75
C ASP A 57 5.07 7.29 12.73
N ASP A 58 4.19 7.29 13.75
CA ASP A 58 4.07 6.18 14.70
C ASP A 58 3.65 4.87 14.01
N ALA A 59 2.67 4.92 13.11
CA ALA A 59 2.22 3.74 12.37
C ALA A 59 3.31 3.22 11.42
N TYR A 60 4.05 4.12 10.76
CA TYR A 60 5.18 3.77 9.90
C TYR A 60 6.37 3.24 10.72
N ASN A 61 6.63 3.81 11.88
CA ASN A 61 7.74 3.42 12.75
C ASN A 61 7.48 2.11 13.51
N ALA A 62 6.22 1.72 13.70
CA ALA A 62 5.84 0.44 14.30
C ALA A 62 6.05 -0.78 13.37
N LEU A 63 6.40 -0.55 12.10
CA LEU A 63 6.62 -1.63 11.13
C LEU A 63 8.01 -2.24 11.30
N GLU A 64 8.07 -3.57 11.20
CA GLU A 64 9.31 -4.37 11.19
C GLU A 64 10.16 -4.14 9.93
#